data_AF-A0A8H6Z4K1-F1
#
_entry.id   AF-A0A8H6Z4K1-F1
#
_cell.length_a   1.000
_cell.length_b   1.000
_cell.length_c   1.000
_cell.angle_alpha   90.00
_cell.angle_beta   90.00
_cell.angle_gamma   90.00
#
_symmetry.space_group_name_H-M   'P 1'
#
loop_
_entity.id
_entity.type
_entity.pdbx_description
1 polymer ?
#
loop_
_entity_poly.entity_id
_entity_poly.type
_entity_poly.pdbx_seq_one_letter_code
_entity_poly.pdbx_strand_id
1 'polypeptide(L)'
;MASSLAVIPWNAESNKAVAKIDENSRPEGGRWALFFKAIQSPTSGRTMDQVYTTLGKALEMQANRAAYAFGLGPQVVAQKIKIYFGKGEETIQRLELLATTVPPKLEKRCLKLMKYALPTESANVQHQAFKNIVHLVTSFPGLRLVFLRTKCLDTSPSLDTISQLWNHSGCPDEDWEFWKILAATCLSECTISTIVEGSSISDLTNCQHGGLSVIEQLMVQHDCSDSQYSSALSLRYLGGILGFSAFWQDMGETHCYVVNKLCSKLVKVFKDIGVDVLALGPIEESELPFDYEGVDLLATNLLTGVLNWFNKLDQDNWAKQPWYETFKEVVQLLYKPRAGELLPCSSVFAASHFEEIFLTVFQDAELKLVVDGDNETTHTPKNMPYQMKMRDNIQEMKMICTTQTLTKTLWPQVEVSCPCQMRIAVTPIWNRMMLTYLNQDRILDIVQTHLEMQICHIQGQLPSLGPTPQAHHHVL
;
A
#
# COMPACT_ATOMS: atom_id res chain seq x y z
N MET A 1 -33.61 -8.28 -27.08
CA MET A 1 -34.39 -7.96 -25.86
C MET A 1 -33.85 -6.65 -25.32
N ALA A 2 -34.62 -5.58 -25.47
CA ALA A 2 -34.21 -4.22 -25.12
C ALA A 2 -34.58 -3.92 -23.66
N SER A 3 -33.63 -3.37 -22.90
CA SER A 3 -33.82 -2.96 -21.51
C SER A 3 -34.48 -1.57 -21.49
N SER A 4 -35.68 -1.49 -20.94
CA SER A 4 -36.43 -0.26 -20.69
C SER A 4 -35.71 0.59 -19.62
N LEU A 5 -35.31 1.81 -19.98
CA LEU A 5 -34.94 2.86 -19.03
C LEU A 5 -36.18 3.73 -18.77
N ALA A 6 -36.56 3.87 -17.50
CA ALA A 6 -37.63 4.78 -17.10
C ALA A 6 -37.18 6.23 -17.30
N VAL A 7 -37.85 6.93 -18.23
CA VAL A 7 -37.69 8.37 -18.45
C VAL A 7 -38.65 9.10 -17.51
N ILE A 8 -38.13 9.98 -16.65
CA ILE A 8 -38.95 10.92 -15.87
C ILE A 8 -39.20 12.16 -16.75
N PRO A 9 -40.44 12.55 -17.04
CA PRO A 9 -40.71 13.72 -17.87
C PRO A 9 -40.45 15.01 -17.08
N TRP A 10 -39.66 15.90 -17.66
CA TRP A 10 -39.39 17.24 -17.14
C TRP A 10 -40.54 18.19 -17.53
N ASN A 11 -41.19 18.81 -16.55
CA ASN A 11 -42.20 19.84 -16.81
C ASN A 11 -41.55 21.23 -16.70
N ALA A 12 -41.51 21.96 -17.82
CA ALA A 12 -40.82 23.23 -17.95
C ALA A 12 -41.54 24.41 -17.27
N GLU A 13 -42.81 24.28 -16.89
CA GLU A 13 -43.60 25.44 -16.40
C GLU A 13 -43.61 25.63 -14.88
N SER A 14 -43.15 24.66 -14.07
CA SER A 14 -43.23 24.77 -12.60
C SER A 14 -41.90 24.98 -11.87
N ASN A 15 -40.76 24.88 -12.57
CA ASN A 15 -39.40 24.89 -11.99
C ASN A 15 -39.28 24.11 -10.66
N LYS A 16 -40.05 23.02 -10.51
CA LYS A 16 -40.06 22.12 -9.36
C LYS A 16 -40.27 20.69 -9.82
N ALA A 17 -39.35 19.81 -9.46
CA ALA A 17 -39.57 18.37 -9.52
C ALA A 17 -40.62 18.01 -8.45
N VAL A 18 -41.83 17.67 -8.88
CA VAL A 18 -42.87 17.14 -7.98
C VAL A 18 -42.74 15.63 -7.96
N ALA A 19 -41.93 15.11 -7.04
CA ALA A 19 -42.05 13.71 -6.64
C ALA A 19 -43.26 13.59 -5.70
N LYS A 20 -44.36 12.98 -6.17
CA LYS A 20 -45.39 12.46 -5.27
C LYS A 20 -44.79 11.25 -4.56
N ILE A 21 -44.28 11.47 -3.36
CA ILE A 21 -43.86 10.39 -2.46
C ILE A 21 -45.11 9.95 -1.71
N ASP A 22 -45.47 8.67 -1.86
CA ASP A 22 -46.51 8.01 -1.08
C ASP A 22 -46.07 7.98 0.40
N GLU A 23 -46.84 8.62 1.30
CA GLU A 23 -46.53 8.75 2.73
C GLU A 23 -46.43 7.40 3.45
N ASN A 24 -46.90 6.32 2.84
CA ASN A 24 -46.84 4.97 3.40
C ASN A 24 -45.55 4.19 3.04
N SER A 25 -44.62 4.80 2.32
CA SER A 25 -43.37 4.16 1.87
C SER A 25 -42.10 4.69 2.54
N ARG A 26 -42.20 5.18 3.79
CA ARG A 26 -41.03 5.60 4.56
C ARG A 26 -40.29 4.38 5.13
N PRO A 27 -39.00 4.17 4.83
CA PRO A 27 -38.20 3.23 5.58
C PRO A 27 -37.99 3.79 6.99
N GLU A 28 -38.39 3.03 8.01
CA GLU A 28 -38.12 3.32 9.41
C GLU A 28 -36.61 3.30 9.67
N GLY A 29 -35.98 4.46 9.50
CA GLY A 29 -34.58 4.67 9.82
C GLY A 29 -34.34 6.16 10.02
N GLY A 30 -34.24 6.59 11.28
CA GLY A 30 -34.14 8.00 11.70
C GLY A 30 -32.99 8.82 11.07
N ARG A 31 -32.08 8.17 10.31
CA ARG A 31 -31.00 8.84 9.56
C ARG A 31 -31.53 9.65 8.37
N TRP A 32 -32.57 9.21 7.68
CA TRP A 32 -33.13 9.97 6.55
C TRP A 32 -33.95 11.17 7.01
N ALA A 33 -34.59 11.09 8.18
CA ALA A 33 -35.33 12.21 8.77
C ALA A 33 -34.39 13.36 9.18
N LEU A 34 -33.21 13.05 9.71
CA LEU A 34 -32.18 14.06 10.03
C LEU A 34 -31.59 14.69 8.75
N PHE A 35 -31.43 13.90 7.69
CA PHE A 35 -31.02 14.38 6.37
C PHE A 35 -32.00 15.42 5.82
N PHE A 36 -33.31 15.10 5.76
CA PHE A 36 -34.31 16.06 5.25
C PHE A 36 -34.48 17.30 6.14
N LYS A 37 -34.27 17.18 7.46
CA LYS A 37 -34.35 18.29 8.39
C LYS A 37 -33.16 19.26 8.25
N ALA A 38 -31.98 18.78 7.85
CA ALA A 38 -30.80 19.61 7.59
C ALA A 38 -30.93 20.45 6.30
N ILE A 39 -31.70 19.98 5.32
CA ILE A 39 -31.95 20.66 4.03
C ILE A 39 -32.82 21.93 4.21
N GLN A 40 -33.59 22.03 5.30
CA GLN A 40 -34.55 23.11 5.54
C GLN A 40 -33.96 24.34 6.28
N SER A 41 -32.68 24.33 6.66
CA SER A 41 -32.04 25.46 7.37
C SER A 41 -31.50 26.52 6.38
N PRO A 42 -31.71 27.83 6.61
CA PRO A 42 -31.25 28.91 5.73
C PRO A 42 -29.72 29.11 5.67
N THR A 43 -28.92 28.32 6.41
CA THR A 43 -27.47 28.16 6.21
C THR A 43 -27.12 27.10 5.16
N SER A 44 -28.11 26.68 4.36
CA SER A 44 -28.15 25.48 3.51
C SER A 44 -27.05 25.34 2.46
N GLY A 45 -26.44 26.43 1.98
CA GLY A 45 -25.47 26.35 0.89
C GLY A 45 -24.25 25.48 1.22
N ARG A 46 -23.61 25.72 2.38
CA ARG A 46 -22.42 24.97 2.80
C ARG A 46 -22.76 23.57 3.30
N THR A 47 -23.92 23.40 3.96
CA THR A 47 -24.37 22.09 4.44
C THR A 47 -24.78 21.17 3.28
N MET A 48 -25.41 21.70 2.23
CA MET A 48 -25.77 20.92 1.05
C MET A 48 -24.52 20.47 0.28
N ASP A 49 -23.53 21.34 0.11
CA ASP A 49 -22.27 21.00 -0.55
C ASP A 49 -21.51 19.88 0.17
N GLN A 50 -21.42 19.94 1.50
CA GLN A 50 -20.84 18.88 2.33
C GLN A 50 -21.63 17.57 2.21
N VAL A 51 -22.95 17.65 2.18
CA VAL A 51 -23.82 16.48 2.04
C VAL A 51 -23.66 15.83 0.66
N TYR A 52 -23.65 16.62 -0.42
CA TYR A 52 -23.40 16.13 -1.78
C TYR A 52 -22.01 15.53 -1.92
N THR A 53 -20.99 16.18 -1.37
CA THR A 53 -19.61 15.68 -1.36
C THR A 53 -19.52 14.35 -0.61
N THR A 54 -20.16 14.24 0.55
CA THR A 54 -20.16 13.02 1.36
C THR A 54 -20.90 11.88 0.64
N LEU A 55 -22.07 12.17 0.07
CA LEU A 55 -22.85 11.20 -0.70
C LEU A 55 -22.11 10.75 -1.96
N GLY A 56 -21.49 11.70 -2.68
CA GLY A 56 -20.65 11.43 -3.84
C GLY A 56 -19.49 10.49 -3.51
N LYS A 57 -18.75 10.77 -2.43
CA LYS A 57 -17.68 9.89 -1.92
C LYS A 57 -18.19 8.50 -1.55
N ALA A 58 -19.37 8.40 -0.90
CA ALA A 58 -19.96 7.12 -0.53
C ALA A 58 -20.36 6.28 -1.75
N LEU A 59 -21.00 6.91 -2.74
CA LEU A 59 -21.38 6.26 -4.00
C LEU A 59 -20.17 5.85 -4.82
N GLU A 60 -19.16 6.71 -4.93
CA GLU A 60 -17.89 6.40 -5.59
C GLU A 60 -17.21 5.20 -4.91
N MET A 61 -17.16 5.16 -3.58
CA MET A 61 -16.60 4.04 -2.84
C MET A 61 -17.36 2.74 -3.13
N GLN A 62 -18.69 2.78 -3.18
CA GLN A 62 -19.50 1.59 -3.45
C GLN A 62 -19.38 1.13 -4.90
N ALA A 63 -19.29 2.05 -5.85
CA ALA A 63 -19.00 1.76 -7.25
C ALA A 63 -17.60 1.15 -7.40
N ASN A 64 -16.59 1.69 -6.71
CA ASN A 64 -15.22 1.15 -6.70
C ASN A 64 -15.16 -0.24 -6.06
N ARG A 65 -15.93 -0.50 -4.99
CA ARG A 65 -16.06 -1.85 -4.40
C ARG A 65 -16.72 -2.83 -5.35
N ALA A 66 -17.79 -2.42 -6.02
CA ALA A 66 -18.45 -3.25 -7.02
C ALA A 66 -17.49 -3.53 -8.19
N ALA A 67 -16.82 -2.50 -8.72
CA ALA A 67 -15.79 -2.64 -9.75
C ALA A 67 -14.68 -3.61 -9.32
N TYR A 68 -14.19 -3.50 -8.08
CA TYR A 68 -13.21 -4.42 -7.51
C TYR A 68 -13.74 -5.86 -7.46
N ALA A 69 -14.97 -6.06 -6.97
CA ALA A 69 -15.64 -7.36 -6.94
C ALA A 69 -15.82 -7.96 -8.35
N PHE A 70 -16.05 -7.11 -9.35
CA PHE A 70 -16.09 -7.51 -10.76
C PHE A 70 -14.69 -7.61 -11.42
N GLY A 71 -13.63 -7.38 -10.65
CA GLY A 71 -12.25 -7.46 -11.12
C GLY A 71 -11.85 -6.35 -12.11
N LEU A 72 -12.47 -5.19 -11.98
CA LEU A 72 -12.26 -3.96 -12.76
C LEU A 72 -11.41 -2.96 -11.97
N GLY A 73 -10.74 -2.07 -12.71
CA GLY A 73 -9.92 -1.00 -12.15
C GLY A 73 -8.41 -1.28 -12.14
N PRO A 74 -7.58 -0.24 -11.99
CA PRO A 74 -6.13 -0.33 -12.07
C PRO A 74 -5.55 -1.23 -10.98
N GLN A 75 -6.04 -1.11 -9.73
CA GLN A 75 -5.55 -1.90 -8.59
C GLN A 75 -5.70 -3.42 -8.82
N VAL A 76 -6.85 -3.87 -9.35
CA VAL A 76 -7.07 -5.30 -9.60
C VAL A 76 -6.14 -5.81 -10.70
N VAL A 77 -5.92 -5.01 -11.75
CA VAL A 77 -4.99 -5.36 -12.82
C VAL A 77 -3.57 -5.44 -12.29
N ALA A 78 -3.16 -4.48 -11.47
CA ALA A 78 -1.86 -4.46 -10.84
C ALA A 78 -1.63 -5.67 -9.93
N GLN A 79 -2.62 -6.03 -9.11
CA GLN A 79 -2.56 -7.23 -8.27
C GLN A 79 -2.44 -8.51 -9.12
N LYS A 80 -3.15 -8.59 -10.26
CA LYS A 80 -3.00 -9.70 -11.20
C LYS A 80 -1.61 -9.75 -11.82
N ILE A 81 -0.96 -8.61 -12.09
CA ILE A 81 0.43 -8.55 -12.55
C ILE A 81 1.36 -9.02 -11.42
N LYS A 82 1.17 -8.55 -10.19
CA LYS A 82 1.95 -8.99 -9.01
C LYS A 82 1.83 -10.51 -8.76
N ILE A 83 0.64 -11.08 -8.85
CA ILE A 83 0.42 -12.54 -8.78
C ILE A 83 1.15 -13.27 -9.92
N TYR A 84 1.28 -12.65 -11.10
CA TYR A 84 2.11 -13.19 -12.17
C TYR A 84 3.61 -13.18 -11.81
N PHE A 85 4.11 -12.47 -10.80
CA PHE A 85 5.51 -12.64 -10.38
C PHE A 85 5.69 -13.62 -9.21
N GLY A 86 4.61 -14.03 -8.55
CA GLY A 86 4.73 -14.95 -7.43
C GLY A 86 5.45 -14.33 -6.23
N LYS A 87 6.16 -15.13 -5.45
CA LYS A 87 6.96 -14.69 -4.30
C LYS A 87 8.31 -15.40 -4.28
N GLY A 88 9.33 -14.74 -3.71
CA GLY A 88 10.65 -15.32 -3.50
C GLY A 88 11.32 -15.77 -4.81
N GLU A 89 11.77 -17.01 -4.86
CA GLU A 89 12.51 -17.57 -6.00
C GLU A 89 11.69 -17.58 -7.30
N GLU A 90 10.37 -17.77 -7.20
CA GLU A 90 9.48 -17.74 -8.37
C GLU A 90 9.53 -16.37 -9.08
N THR A 91 9.73 -15.29 -8.31
CA THR A 91 9.85 -13.94 -8.87
C THR A 91 11.11 -13.81 -9.71
N ILE A 92 12.25 -14.28 -9.22
CA ILE A 92 13.54 -14.24 -9.93
C ILE A 92 13.43 -15.01 -11.24
N GLN A 93 12.95 -16.25 -11.19
CA GLN A 93 12.78 -17.09 -12.39
C GLN A 93 11.86 -16.44 -13.43
N ARG A 94 10.78 -15.79 -12.99
CA ARG A 94 9.85 -15.11 -13.90
C ARG A 94 10.44 -13.83 -14.49
N LEU A 95 11.27 -13.10 -13.75
CA LEU A 95 11.98 -11.91 -14.26
C LEU A 95 13.05 -12.32 -15.30
N GLU A 96 13.79 -13.39 -15.05
CA GLU A 96 14.74 -13.95 -16.03
C GLU A 96 14.03 -14.42 -17.30
N LEU A 97 12.86 -15.06 -17.16
CA LEU A 97 12.04 -15.44 -18.31
C LEU A 97 11.62 -14.22 -19.14
N LEU A 98 11.28 -13.09 -18.50
CA LEU A 98 10.86 -11.87 -19.21
C LEU A 98 11.95 -11.27 -20.10
N ALA A 99 13.23 -11.46 -19.76
CA ALA A 99 14.34 -11.02 -20.60
C ALA A 99 14.33 -11.73 -21.97
N THR A 100 13.79 -12.95 -22.04
CA THR A 100 13.74 -13.74 -23.27
C THR A 100 12.37 -13.70 -23.96
N THR A 101 11.29 -13.86 -23.20
CA THR A 101 9.93 -14.04 -23.74
C THR A 101 8.90 -13.31 -22.88
N VAL A 102 8.07 -12.49 -23.51
CA VAL A 102 6.97 -11.80 -22.83
C VAL A 102 5.69 -12.63 -22.94
N PRO A 103 5.10 -13.07 -21.83
CA PRO A 103 3.84 -13.81 -21.86
C PRO A 103 2.69 -12.94 -22.37
N PRO A 104 1.88 -13.40 -23.35
CA PRO A 104 0.76 -12.62 -23.88
C PRO A 104 -0.27 -12.19 -22.83
N LYS A 105 -0.45 -13.00 -21.78
CA LYS A 105 -1.34 -12.68 -20.65
C LYS A 105 -0.81 -11.51 -19.83
N LEU A 106 0.51 -11.41 -19.63
CA LEU A 106 1.13 -10.31 -18.91
C LEU A 106 1.05 -9.03 -19.74
N GLU A 107 1.41 -9.10 -21.02
CA GLU A 107 1.32 -7.97 -21.95
C GLU A 107 -0.11 -7.41 -22.01
N LYS A 108 -1.13 -8.28 -22.12
CA LYS A 108 -2.54 -7.87 -22.09
C LYS A 108 -2.92 -7.15 -20.79
N ARG A 109 -2.35 -7.55 -19.65
CA ARG A 109 -2.59 -6.88 -18.35
C ARG A 109 -1.89 -5.54 -18.28
N CYS A 110 -0.64 -5.45 -18.74
CA CYS A 110 0.10 -4.19 -18.81
C CYS A 110 -0.60 -3.20 -19.74
N LEU A 111 -1.04 -3.64 -20.93
CA LEU A 111 -1.86 -2.84 -21.85
C LEU A 111 -3.15 -2.36 -21.19
N LYS A 112 -3.84 -3.22 -20.44
CA LYS A 112 -5.06 -2.81 -19.73
C LYS A 112 -4.76 -1.74 -18.67
N LEU A 113 -3.64 -1.84 -17.96
CA LEU A 113 -3.24 -0.84 -16.98
C LEU A 113 -2.86 0.50 -17.65
N MET A 114 -2.16 0.45 -18.80
CA MET A 114 -1.85 1.64 -19.60
C MET A 114 -3.11 2.35 -20.12
N LYS A 115 -4.16 1.59 -20.46
CA LYS A 115 -5.45 2.20 -20.84
C LYS A 115 -6.09 2.98 -19.70
N TYR A 116 -5.89 2.55 -18.44
CA TYR A 116 -6.39 3.30 -17.29
C TYR A 116 -5.69 4.64 -17.08
N ALA A 117 -4.50 4.83 -17.66
CA ALA A 117 -3.75 6.08 -17.60
C ALA A 117 -4.19 7.10 -18.68
N LEU A 118 -5.03 6.71 -19.65
CA LEU A 118 -5.44 7.59 -20.74
C LEU A 118 -6.49 8.63 -20.29
N PRO A 119 -6.58 9.80 -20.95
CA PRO A 119 -7.53 10.86 -20.61
C PRO A 119 -9.02 10.50 -20.78
N THR A 120 -9.31 9.30 -21.30
CA THR A 120 -10.67 8.76 -21.39
C THR A 120 -11.21 8.31 -20.03
N GLU A 121 -10.34 8.17 -19.03
CA GLU A 121 -10.68 7.74 -17.68
C GLU A 121 -10.72 8.94 -16.73
N SER A 122 -11.36 8.78 -15.57
CA SER A 122 -11.38 9.86 -14.57
C SER A 122 -10.00 10.10 -13.97
N ALA A 123 -9.74 11.33 -13.51
CA ALA A 123 -8.47 11.71 -12.87
C ALA A 123 -8.07 10.76 -11.72
N ASN A 124 -9.02 10.30 -10.89
CA ASN A 124 -8.75 9.34 -9.81
C ASN A 124 -8.31 7.97 -10.35
N VAL A 125 -8.93 7.47 -11.42
CA VAL A 125 -8.56 6.20 -12.06
C VAL A 125 -7.17 6.30 -12.69
N GLN A 126 -6.88 7.41 -13.38
CA GLN A 126 -5.55 7.67 -13.94
C GLN A 126 -4.49 7.74 -12.85
N HIS A 127 -4.75 8.48 -11.77
CA HIS A 127 -3.85 8.59 -10.62
C HIS A 127 -3.51 7.20 -10.06
N GLN A 128 -4.52 6.37 -9.79
CA GLN A 128 -4.29 5.00 -9.33
C GLN A 128 -3.52 4.17 -10.36
N ALA A 129 -3.73 4.37 -11.67
CA ALA A 129 -2.96 3.71 -12.70
C ALA A 129 -1.49 4.13 -12.67
N PHE A 130 -1.19 5.43 -12.54
CA PHE A 130 0.18 5.94 -12.43
C PHE A 130 0.92 5.33 -11.24
N LYS A 131 0.32 5.36 -10.03
CA LYS A 131 0.89 4.75 -8.83
C LYS A 131 1.19 3.27 -9.01
N ASN A 132 0.26 2.54 -9.62
CA ASN A 132 0.42 1.11 -9.89
C ASN A 132 1.50 0.84 -10.95
N ILE A 133 1.61 1.66 -12.00
CA ILE A 133 2.68 1.54 -13.00
C ILE A 133 4.03 1.76 -12.33
N VAL A 134 4.19 2.84 -11.56
CA VAL A 134 5.42 3.14 -10.82
C VAL A 134 5.78 1.97 -9.90
N HIS A 135 4.86 1.56 -9.02
CA HIS A 135 5.10 0.47 -8.07
C HIS A 135 5.52 -0.84 -8.77
N LEU A 136 4.83 -1.23 -9.83
CA LEU A 136 5.13 -2.46 -10.56
C LEU A 136 6.48 -2.39 -11.27
N VAL A 137 6.76 -1.29 -11.98
CA VAL A 137 8.02 -1.13 -12.73
C VAL A 137 9.22 -1.14 -11.79
N THR A 138 9.12 -0.46 -10.64
CA THR A 138 10.23 -0.38 -9.70
C THR A 138 10.40 -1.62 -8.83
N SER A 139 9.33 -2.42 -8.63
CA SER A 139 9.40 -3.69 -7.89
C SER A 139 9.83 -4.87 -8.76
N PHE A 140 9.69 -4.76 -10.09
CA PHE A 140 9.96 -5.83 -11.04
C PHE A 140 10.83 -5.32 -12.22
N PRO A 141 12.16 -5.22 -12.03
CA PRO A 141 13.12 -4.90 -13.11
C PRO A 141 12.88 -5.76 -14.36
N GLY A 142 12.81 -5.17 -15.54
CA GLY A 142 12.38 -5.86 -16.77
C GLY A 142 10.94 -5.55 -17.18
N LEU A 143 10.05 -5.27 -16.22
CA LEU A 143 8.63 -5.08 -16.51
C LEU A 143 8.36 -3.81 -17.33
N ARG A 144 9.22 -2.79 -17.21
CA ARG A 144 9.18 -1.57 -18.03
C ARG A 144 9.13 -1.91 -19.52
N LEU A 145 9.95 -2.87 -19.97
CA LEU A 145 10.00 -3.29 -21.38
C LEU A 145 8.68 -3.92 -21.85
N VAL A 146 7.93 -4.56 -20.96
CA VAL A 146 6.61 -5.10 -21.28
C VAL A 146 5.60 -3.98 -21.50
N PHE A 147 5.63 -2.93 -20.68
CA PHE A 147 4.80 -1.74 -20.87
C PHE A 147 5.09 -1.05 -22.21
N LEU A 148 6.36 -0.92 -22.59
CA LEU A 148 6.75 -0.29 -23.86
C LEU A 148 6.40 -1.12 -25.10
N ARG A 149 6.28 -2.44 -24.97
CA ARG A 149 5.78 -3.29 -26.05
C ARG A 149 4.28 -3.15 -26.29
N THR A 150 3.55 -2.59 -25.33
CA THR A 150 2.13 -2.33 -25.54
C THR A 150 1.99 -1.28 -26.64
N LYS A 151 1.11 -1.51 -27.62
CA LYS A 151 0.85 -0.60 -28.75
C LYS A 151 0.30 0.79 -28.36
N CYS A 152 0.30 1.13 -27.07
CA CYS A 152 -0.08 2.43 -26.56
C CYS A 152 1.04 3.47 -26.70
N LEU A 153 2.29 3.03 -26.83
CA LEU A 153 3.46 3.91 -26.91
C LEU A 153 4.32 3.52 -28.11
N ASP A 154 5.04 4.50 -28.65
CA ASP A 154 6.06 4.25 -29.67
C ASP A 154 7.26 3.48 -29.09
N THR A 155 8.13 2.99 -29.98
CA THR A 155 9.35 2.28 -29.57
C THR A 155 10.37 3.30 -29.04
N SER A 156 10.44 3.47 -27.72
CA SER A 156 11.22 4.49 -26.98
C SER A 156 10.59 5.89 -26.95
N PRO A 157 9.47 6.07 -26.21
CA PRO A 157 8.81 7.36 -26.09
C PRO A 157 9.58 8.29 -25.14
N SER A 158 9.67 9.56 -25.50
CA SER A 158 10.24 10.59 -24.62
C SER A 158 9.31 10.86 -23.42
N LEU A 159 9.87 11.38 -22.32
CA LEU A 159 9.11 11.79 -21.14
C LEU A 159 7.95 12.74 -21.51
N ASP A 160 8.22 13.72 -22.36
CA ASP A 160 7.24 14.70 -22.81
C ASP A 160 6.13 14.05 -23.63
N THR A 161 6.47 13.10 -24.50
CA THR A 161 5.49 12.36 -25.30
C THR A 161 4.52 11.57 -24.41
N ILE A 162 5.02 10.86 -23.40
CA ILE A 162 4.18 10.07 -22.48
C ILE A 162 3.32 11.01 -21.62
N SER A 163 3.93 12.05 -21.06
CA SER A 163 3.24 13.02 -20.21
C SER A 163 2.11 13.73 -20.97
N GLN A 164 2.36 14.14 -22.22
CA GLN A 164 1.34 14.75 -23.09
C GLN A 164 0.22 13.78 -23.44
N LEU A 165 0.53 12.50 -23.70
CA LEU A 165 -0.48 11.47 -23.96
C LEU A 165 -1.44 11.29 -22.78
N TRP A 166 -0.96 11.48 -21.55
CA TRP A 166 -1.74 11.31 -20.33
C TRP A 166 -2.36 12.61 -19.79
N ASN A 167 -2.18 13.74 -20.49
CA ASN A 167 -2.75 15.01 -20.05
C ASN A 167 -4.28 14.94 -20.00
N HIS A 168 -4.83 15.21 -18.82
CA HIS A 168 -6.26 15.35 -18.61
C HIS A 168 -6.64 16.83 -18.70
N SER A 169 -7.77 17.15 -19.33
CA SER A 169 -8.27 18.54 -19.50
C SER A 169 -8.78 19.20 -18.21
N GLY A 170 -8.60 18.55 -17.06
CA GLY A 170 -9.07 19.03 -15.75
C GLY A 170 -8.02 19.93 -15.09
N CYS A 171 -8.30 20.38 -13.87
CA CYS A 171 -7.30 20.97 -12.99
C CYS A 171 -6.86 19.91 -11.97
N PRO A 172 -5.94 18.99 -12.33
CA PRO A 172 -5.42 17.99 -11.40
C PRO A 172 -4.66 18.65 -10.24
N ASP A 173 -4.60 17.98 -9.09
CA ASP A 173 -3.78 18.43 -7.96
C ASP A 173 -2.28 18.12 -8.19
N GLU A 174 -1.43 18.66 -7.31
CA GLU A 174 0.03 18.51 -7.40
C GLU A 174 0.47 17.04 -7.22
N ASP A 175 -0.23 16.26 -6.40
CA ASP A 175 0.03 14.82 -6.20
C ASP A 175 -0.23 14.07 -7.51
N TRP A 176 -1.35 14.33 -8.17
CA TRP A 176 -1.67 13.73 -9.48
C TRP A 176 -0.59 14.03 -10.52
N GLU A 177 -0.13 15.29 -10.61
CA GLU A 177 0.91 15.67 -11.56
C GLU A 177 2.24 14.99 -11.22
N PHE A 178 2.60 14.93 -9.93
CA PHE A 178 3.79 14.22 -9.47
C PHE A 178 3.79 12.75 -9.93
N TRP A 179 2.69 12.02 -9.69
CA TRP A 179 2.59 10.62 -10.07
C TRP A 179 2.57 10.41 -11.58
N LYS A 180 1.93 11.31 -12.34
CA LYS A 180 1.96 11.26 -13.81
C LYS A 180 3.40 11.37 -14.31
N ILE A 181 4.13 12.39 -13.86
CA ILE A 181 5.51 12.62 -14.32
C ILE A 181 6.44 11.50 -13.83
N LEU A 182 6.28 11.01 -12.61
CA LEU A 182 7.06 9.88 -12.11
C LEU A 182 6.78 8.60 -12.92
N ALA A 183 5.51 8.29 -13.21
CA ALA A 183 5.15 7.14 -14.05
C ALA A 183 5.70 7.27 -15.47
N ALA A 184 5.67 8.48 -16.05
CA ALA A 184 6.23 8.74 -17.36
C ALA A 184 7.76 8.60 -17.34
N THR A 185 8.41 9.06 -16.27
CA THR A 185 9.86 8.89 -16.04
C THR A 185 10.23 7.40 -15.97
N CYS A 186 9.45 6.59 -15.25
CA CYS A 186 9.63 5.14 -15.18
C CYS A 186 9.57 4.44 -16.55
N LEU A 187 8.76 4.94 -17.48
CA LEU A 187 8.60 4.35 -18.81
C LEU A 187 9.57 4.92 -19.84
N SER A 188 9.99 6.17 -19.68
CA SER A 188 11.01 6.79 -20.52
C SER A 188 12.37 6.11 -20.37
N GLU A 189 13.25 6.28 -21.36
CA GLU A 189 14.64 5.85 -21.26
C GLU A 189 15.44 6.90 -20.46
N CYS A 190 16.13 6.45 -19.43
CA CYS A 190 17.00 7.28 -18.59
C CYS A 190 18.15 6.43 -18.01
N THR A 191 19.16 7.09 -17.44
CA THR A 191 20.33 6.44 -16.84
C THR A 191 19.95 5.34 -15.85
N ILE A 192 18.95 5.57 -15.00
CA ILE A 192 18.47 4.59 -14.01
C ILE A 192 17.91 3.35 -14.71
N SER A 193 17.08 3.53 -15.74
CA SER A 193 16.56 2.40 -16.52
C SER A 193 17.69 1.65 -17.23
N THR A 194 18.72 2.34 -17.74
CA THR A 194 19.88 1.69 -18.36
C THR A 194 20.67 0.84 -17.36
N ILE A 195 20.88 1.35 -16.14
CA ILE A 195 21.57 0.62 -15.06
C ILE A 195 20.80 -0.66 -14.71
N VAL A 196 19.50 -0.51 -14.42
CA VAL A 196 18.66 -1.61 -13.90
C VAL A 196 18.35 -2.65 -14.98
N GLU A 197 17.96 -2.19 -16.17
CA GLU A 197 17.54 -3.08 -17.26
C GLU A 197 18.75 -3.64 -18.05
N GLY A 198 19.93 -3.03 -17.91
CA GLY A 198 21.19 -3.53 -18.49
C GLY A 198 21.87 -4.61 -17.64
N SER A 199 21.34 -4.89 -16.46
CA SER A 199 21.91 -5.82 -15.49
C SER A 199 21.07 -7.10 -15.41
N SER A 200 21.70 -8.26 -15.19
CA SER A 200 20.96 -9.49 -14.91
C SER A 200 20.35 -9.43 -13.49
N ILE A 201 19.32 -10.23 -13.22
CA ILE A 201 18.71 -10.27 -11.88
C ILE A 201 19.74 -10.69 -10.82
N SER A 202 20.64 -11.62 -11.15
CA SER A 202 21.76 -11.98 -10.27
C SER A 202 22.64 -10.77 -9.95
N ASP A 203 22.98 -9.95 -10.95
CA ASP A 203 23.80 -8.75 -10.77
C ASP A 203 23.10 -7.67 -9.93
N LEU A 204 21.77 -7.52 -10.08
CA LEU A 204 20.99 -6.59 -9.25
C LEU A 204 21.09 -6.94 -7.77
N THR A 205 21.12 -8.23 -7.44
CA THR A 205 21.16 -8.73 -6.06
C THR A 205 22.57 -8.93 -5.51
N ASN A 206 23.61 -8.88 -6.36
CA ASN A 206 24.98 -9.21 -5.98
C ASN A 206 25.84 -7.96 -5.77
N CYS A 207 26.46 -7.88 -4.59
CA CYS A 207 27.39 -6.80 -4.23
C CYS A 207 28.87 -7.14 -4.55
N GLN A 208 29.17 -8.36 -4.98
CA GLN A 208 30.53 -8.86 -5.19
C GLN A 208 31.02 -8.60 -6.64
N HIS A 209 31.39 -7.37 -6.95
CA HIS A 209 31.98 -7.02 -8.25
C HIS A 209 33.20 -6.11 -8.08
N GLY A 210 34.15 -6.16 -9.01
CA GLY A 210 35.36 -5.32 -9.01
C GLY A 210 35.12 -3.81 -9.27
N GLY A 211 33.87 -3.36 -9.26
CA GLY A 211 33.42 -1.99 -9.47
C GLY A 211 32.15 -1.70 -8.66
N LEU A 212 31.47 -0.57 -8.94
CA LEU A 212 30.25 -0.20 -8.22
C LEU A 212 29.14 -1.21 -8.49
N SER A 213 28.58 -1.78 -7.42
CA SER A 213 27.36 -2.60 -7.50
C SER A 213 26.19 -1.78 -8.04
N VAL A 214 25.15 -2.44 -8.57
CA VAL A 214 23.95 -1.73 -9.05
C VAL A 214 23.32 -0.87 -7.95
N ILE A 215 23.29 -1.39 -6.71
CA ILE A 215 22.83 -0.65 -5.53
C ILE A 215 23.65 0.62 -5.32
N GLU A 216 24.97 0.56 -5.40
CA GLU A 216 25.82 1.74 -5.27
C GLU A 216 25.63 2.73 -6.43
N GLN A 217 25.49 2.24 -7.66
CA GLN A 217 25.19 3.10 -8.80
C GLN A 217 23.86 3.84 -8.60
N LEU A 218 22.82 3.16 -8.11
CA LEU A 218 21.51 3.78 -7.81
C LEU A 218 21.60 4.81 -6.68
N MET A 219 22.41 4.56 -5.65
CA MET A 219 22.67 5.54 -4.58
C MET A 219 23.37 6.79 -5.11
N VAL A 220 24.35 6.63 -6.02
CA VAL A 220 25.01 7.74 -6.70
C VAL A 220 24.02 8.52 -7.58
N GLN A 221 23.17 7.83 -8.35
CA GLN A 221 22.15 8.49 -9.16
C GLN A 221 21.18 9.30 -8.30
N HIS A 222 20.81 8.83 -7.10
CA HIS A 222 20.00 9.63 -6.18
C HIS A 222 20.71 10.90 -5.73
N ASP A 223 22.00 10.85 -5.38
CA ASP A 223 22.73 12.03 -4.88
C ASP A 223 23.07 13.04 -5.97
N CYS A 224 23.24 12.59 -7.22
CA CYS A 224 23.65 13.43 -8.34
C CYS A 224 22.49 13.85 -9.25
N SER A 225 21.25 13.47 -8.93
CA SER A 225 20.12 13.78 -9.79
C SER A 225 19.64 15.21 -9.61
N ASP A 226 19.65 15.97 -10.71
CA ASP A 226 19.04 17.31 -10.78
C ASP A 226 17.50 17.25 -10.80
N SER A 227 16.92 16.07 -11.04
CA SER A 227 15.48 15.83 -11.08
C SER A 227 15.00 15.10 -9.84
N GLN A 228 13.97 15.63 -9.17
CA GLN A 228 13.30 14.95 -8.06
C GLN A 228 12.72 13.59 -8.47
N TYR A 229 12.29 13.46 -9.73
CA TYR A 229 11.68 12.22 -10.24
C TYR A 229 12.71 11.13 -10.43
N SER A 230 13.91 11.47 -10.90
CA SER A 230 15.01 10.53 -11.01
C SER A 230 15.53 10.11 -9.62
N SER A 231 15.58 11.04 -8.67
CA SER A 231 15.90 10.72 -7.27
C SER A 231 14.87 9.74 -6.66
N ALA A 232 13.57 10.03 -6.80
CA ALA A 232 12.48 9.15 -6.36
C ALA A 232 12.54 7.78 -7.04
N LEU A 233 12.79 7.74 -8.36
CA LEU A 233 12.92 6.52 -9.12
C LEU A 233 14.08 5.65 -8.62
N SER A 234 15.24 6.25 -8.30
CA SER A 234 16.37 5.53 -7.71
C SER A 234 16.00 4.91 -6.35
N LEU A 235 15.34 5.64 -5.44
CA LEU A 235 14.91 5.07 -4.15
C LEU A 235 13.95 3.90 -4.32
N ARG A 236 13.02 4.01 -5.27
CA ARG A 236 12.06 2.95 -5.53
C ARG A 236 12.70 1.70 -6.10
N TYR A 237 13.65 1.83 -7.01
CA TYR A 237 14.39 0.67 -7.52
C TYR A 237 15.26 0.05 -6.43
N LEU A 238 15.91 0.86 -5.59
CA LEU A 238 16.60 0.34 -4.39
C LEU A 238 15.60 -0.46 -3.54
N GLY A 239 14.45 0.13 -3.18
CA GLY A 239 13.42 -0.56 -2.40
C GLY A 239 12.95 -1.86 -3.06
N GLY A 240 12.73 -1.86 -4.38
CA GLY A 240 12.36 -3.05 -5.14
C GLY A 240 13.41 -4.16 -5.11
N ILE A 241 14.68 -3.82 -5.33
CA ILE A 241 15.80 -4.78 -5.30
C ILE A 241 15.99 -5.37 -3.90
N LEU A 242 15.91 -4.54 -2.86
CA LEU A 242 15.94 -5.00 -1.46
C LEU A 242 14.74 -5.91 -1.14
N GLY A 243 13.67 -5.89 -1.94
CA GLY A 243 12.54 -6.81 -1.82
C GLY A 243 12.85 -8.25 -2.24
N PHE A 244 13.96 -8.51 -2.93
CA PHE A 244 14.36 -9.86 -3.32
C PHE A 244 15.07 -10.58 -2.18
N SER A 245 14.59 -11.79 -1.85
CA SER A 245 15.24 -12.62 -0.83
C SER A 245 16.69 -12.98 -1.17
N ALA A 246 17.02 -13.06 -2.46
CA ALA A 246 18.38 -13.37 -2.93
C ALA A 246 19.41 -12.30 -2.53
N PHE A 247 19.02 -11.02 -2.47
CA PHE A 247 19.90 -9.95 -1.98
C PHE A 247 20.39 -10.28 -0.56
N TRP A 248 19.49 -10.70 0.32
CA TRP A 248 19.81 -10.99 1.73
C TRP A 248 20.45 -12.36 2.00
N GLN A 249 20.84 -13.11 0.97
CA GLN A 249 21.48 -14.42 1.15
C GLN A 249 22.97 -14.30 1.46
N ASP A 250 23.64 -13.27 0.95
CA ASP A 250 25.06 -13.02 1.18
C ASP A 250 25.26 -12.13 2.41
N MET A 251 26.20 -12.52 3.29
CA MET A 251 26.63 -11.75 4.48
C MET A 251 28.14 -11.48 4.44
N GLY A 252 28.74 -11.51 3.25
CA GLY A 252 30.14 -11.13 3.05
C GLY A 252 30.41 -9.67 3.40
N GLU A 253 31.69 -9.36 3.65
CA GLU A 253 32.14 -8.02 4.09
C GLU A 253 31.68 -6.89 3.16
N THR A 254 31.81 -7.08 1.84
CA THR A 254 31.33 -6.13 0.83
C THR A 254 29.83 -5.88 0.93
N HIS A 255 29.05 -6.94 1.17
CA HIS A 255 27.60 -6.83 1.31
C HIS A 255 27.23 -6.04 2.57
N CYS A 256 27.86 -6.36 3.71
CA CYS A 256 27.68 -5.63 4.96
C CYS A 256 28.03 -4.14 4.82
N TYR A 257 29.06 -3.81 4.04
CA TYR A 257 29.43 -2.42 3.73
C TYR A 257 28.37 -1.70 2.89
N VAL A 258 27.82 -2.36 1.87
CA VAL A 258 26.72 -1.81 1.05
C VAL A 258 25.46 -1.56 1.90
N VAL A 259 25.10 -2.49 2.79
CA VAL A 259 23.98 -2.30 3.71
C VAL A 259 24.23 -1.14 4.68
N ASN A 260 25.46 -0.95 5.17
CA ASN A 260 25.79 0.21 5.99
C ASN A 260 25.60 1.54 5.24
N LYS A 261 26.01 1.60 3.96
CA LYS A 261 25.75 2.76 3.10
C LYS A 261 24.26 3.02 2.92
N LEU A 262 23.45 1.97 2.71
CA LEU A 262 21.99 2.08 2.61
C LEU A 262 21.36 2.60 3.90
N CYS A 263 21.79 2.13 5.07
CA CYS A 263 21.34 2.66 6.36
C CYS A 263 21.68 4.15 6.48
N SER A 264 22.92 4.54 6.17
CA SER A 264 23.37 5.93 6.22
C SER A 264 22.56 6.84 5.28
N LYS A 265 22.24 6.32 4.09
CA LYS A 265 21.41 6.98 3.10
C LYS A 265 19.98 7.21 3.63
N LEU A 266 19.36 6.19 4.22
CA LEU A 266 18.03 6.31 4.80
C LEU A 266 17.99 7.27 5.99
N VAL A 267 19.00 7.26 6.87
CA VAL A 267 19.13 8.25 7.95
C VAL A 267 19.14 9.67 7.39
N LYS A 268 19.92 9.92 6.33
CA LYS A 268 19.94 11.23 5.66
C LYS A 268 18.57 11.59 5.10
N VAL A 269 17.95 10.70 4.33
CA VAL A 269 16.61 10.93 3.74
C VAL A 269 15.56 11.20 4.82
N PHE A 270 15.58 10.46 5.94
CA PHE A 270 14.67 10.68 7.06
C PHE A 270 14.84 12.06 7.69
N LYS A 271 16.08 12.53 7.85
CA LYS A 271 16.35 13.89 8.33
C LYS A 271 15.92 14.95 7.31
N ASP A 272 16.17 14.71 6.03
CA ASP A 272 15.80 15.63 4.95
C ASP A 272 14.26 15.82 4.87
N ILE A 273 13.47 14.79 5.19
CA ILE A 273 11.99 14.88 5.25
C ILE A 273 11.45 15.20 6.65
N GLY A 274 12.34 15.51 7.61
CA GLY A 274 11.96 15.94 8.95
C GLY A 274 11.38 14.85 9.87
N VAL A 275 11.74 13.59 9.69
CA VAL A 275 11.35 12.49 10.60
C VAL A 275 11.91 12.70 12.02
N ASP A 276 13.08 13.32 12.14
CA ASP A 276 13.76 13.57 13.40
C ASP A 276 13.15 14.73 14.23
N VAL A 277 12.27 15.52 13.62
CA VAL A 277 11.57 16.64 14.28
C VAL A 277 10.62 16.10 15.35
N LEU A 278 10.86 16.48 16.61
CA LEU A 278 10.09 16.00 17.77
C LEU A 278 8.66 16.58 17.86
N ALA A 279 8.43 17.74 17.24
CA ALA A 279 7.15 18.42 17.31
C ALA A 279 6.24 17.97 16.15
N LEU A 280 5.00 17.60 16.48
CA LEU A 280 3.90 17.47 15.52
C LEU A 280 3.44 18.87 15.05
N GLY A 281 4.38 19.69 14.60
CA GLY A 281 4.07 20.93 13.91
C GLY A 281 3.38 20.62 12.58
N PRO A 282 2.67 21.62 12.00
CA PRO A 282 2.27 21.51 10.60
C PRO A 282 3.50 21.14 9.78
N ILE A 283 3.33 20.18 8.87
CA ILE A 283 4.37 19.91 7.88
C ILE A 283 4.53 21.24 7.15
N GLU A 284 5.72 21.83 7.22
CA GLU A 284 6.04 22.87 6.24
C GLU A 284 5.88 22.16 4.90
N GLU A 285 4.79 22.47 4.21
CA GLU A 285 4.50 21.89 2.91
C GLU A 285 5.69 22.30 2.04
N SER A 286 6.59 21.33 1.82
CA SER A 286 7.63 21.44 0.82
C SER A 286 6.95 21.90 -0.46
N GLU A 287 7.49 22.93 -1.10
CA GLU A 287 6.96 23.47 -2.37
C GLU A 287 6.87 22.39 -3.47
N LEU A 288 7.52 21.25 -3.27
CA LEU A 288 7.52 20.13 -4.19
C LEU A 288 7.02 18.83 -3.53
N PRO A 289 6.16 18.08 -4.24
CA PRO A 289 5.67 16.76 -3.80
C PRO A 289 6.84 15.76 -3.69
N PHE A 290 6.82 14.98 -2.60
CA PHE A 290 7.89 14.04 -2.26
C PHE A 290 7.38 12.59 -2.24
N ASP A 291 8.23 11.64 -2.65
CA ASP A 291 7.89 10.22 -2.74
C ASP A 291 7.99 9.47 -1.40
N TYR A 292 7.09 9.80 -0.47
CA TYR A 292 7.04 9.12 0.83
C TYR A 292 6.84 7.61 0.70
N GLU A 293 6.03 7.16 -0.26
CA GLU A 293 5.80 5.74 -0.51
C GLU A 293 7.06 5.00 -0.96
N GLY A 294 7.93 5.64 -1.76
CA GLY A 294 9.20 5.07 -2.18
C GLY A 294 10.18 4.92 -1.03
N VAL A 295 10.26 5.94 -0.16
CA VAL A 295 11.08 5.89 1.07
C VAL A 295 10.57 4.81 2.03
N ASP A 296 9.26 4.74 2.23
CA ASP A 296 8.64 3.77 3.15
C ASP A 296 8.84 2.33 2.66
N LEU A 297 8.77 2.09 1.34
CA LEU A 297 9.10 0.81 0.72
C LEU A 297 10.56 0.41 0.97
N LEU A 298 11.51 1.34 0.72
CA LEU A 298 12.94 1.11 0.94
C LEU A 298 13.23 0.77 2.40
N ALA A 299 12.69 1.56 3.33
CA ALA A 299 12.85 1.34 4.76
C ALA A 299 12.26 -0.01 5.20
N THR A 300 11.05 -0.34 4.75
CA THR A 300 10.39 -1.61 5.09
C THR A 300 11.21 -2.82 4.64
N ASN A 301 11.73 -2.80 3.41
CA ASN A 301 12.52 -3.90 2.87
C ASN A 301 13.91 -3.99 3.52
N LEU A 302 14.54 -2.86 3.87
CA LEU A 302 15.76 -2.84 4.68
C LEU A 302 15.53 -3.51 6.05
N LEU A 303 14.49 -3.10 6.78
CA LEU A 303 14.18 -3.66 8.10
C LEU A 303 13.92 -5.17 8.02
N THR A 304 13.13 -5.60 7.04
CA THR A 304 12.83 -7.01 6.81
C THR A 304 14.10 -7.82 6.54
N GLY A 305 14.98 -7.30 5.70
CA GLY A 305 16.25 -7.91 5.36
C GLY A 305 17.20 -8.07 6.53
N VAL A 306 17.45 -6.98 7.25
CA VAL A 306 18.35 -6.95 8.40
C VAL A 306 17.82 -7.83 9.54
N LEU A 307 16.49 -7.86 9.77
CA LEU A 307 15.88 -8.80 10.71
C LEU A 307 16.14 -10.26 10.34
N ASN A 308 16.04 -10.60 9.05
CA ASN A 308 16.37 -11.95 8.59
C ASN A 308 17.85 -12.31 8.82
N TRP A 309 18.76 -11.34 8.80
CA TRP A 309 20.16 -11.56 9.18
C TRP A 309 20.35 -11.75 10.67
N PHE A 310 19.67 -10.98 11.52
CA PHE A 310 19.71 -11.21 12.97
C PHE A 310 19.33 -12.67 13.28
N ASN A 311 18.29 -13.20 12.66
CA ASN A 311 17.88 -14.59 12.86
C ASN A 311 18.91 -15.65 12.40
N LYS A 312 19.93 -15.27 11.62
CA LYS A 312 20.96 -16.18 11.08
C LYS A 312 22.32 -16.03 11.78
N LEU A 313 22.61 -14.87 12.34
CA LEU A 313 23.89 -14.56 12.97
C LEU A 313 23.83 -14.81 14.48
N ASP A 314 24.94 -15.28 15.06
CA ASP A 314 25.07 -15.35 16.52
C ASP A 314 24.99 -13.93 17.13
N GLN A 315 24.29 -13.80 18.26
CA GLN A 315 24.03 -12.51 18.93
C GLN A 315 25.33 -11.72 19.18
N ASP A 316 26.40 -12.42 19.59
CA ASP A 316 27.72 -11.84 19.91
C ASP A 316 28.47 -11.25 18.70
N ASN A 317 27.94 -11.45 17.49
CA ASN A 317 28.55 -10.97 16.24
C ASN A 317 27.78 -9.81 15.61
N TRP A 318 26.58 -9.47 16.10
CA TRP A 318 25.76 -8.40 15.54
C TRP A 318 26.37 -7.02 15.74
N ALA A 319 26.78 -6.69 16.97
CA ALA A 319 27.36 -5.39 17.29
C ALA A 319 28.72 -5.13 16.62
N LYS A 320 29.36 -6.18 16.10
CA LYS A 320 30.60 -6.09 15.31
C LYS A 320 30.33 -5.80 13.84
N GLN A 321 29.09 -5.89 13.37
CA GLN A 321 28.76 -5.64 11.98
C GLN A 321 28.83 -4.14 11.66
N PRO A 322 29.37 -3.76 10.49
CA PRO A 322 29.57 -2.35 10.14
C PRO A 322 28.27 -1.56 9.98
N TRP A 323 27.15 -2.23 9.71
CA TRP A 323 25.83 -1.61 9.54
C TRP A 323 25.05 -1.43 10.85
N TYR A 324 25.48 -2.03 11.96
CA TYR A 324 24.67 -2.15 13.18
C TYR A 324 24.31 -0.79 13.81
N GLU A 325 25.30 0.07 14.05
CA GLU A 325 25.07 1.38 14.69
C GLU A 325 24.21 2.30 13.84
N THR A 326 24.41 2.29 12.51
CA THR A 326 23.58 3.11 11.62
C THR A 326 22.17 2.54 11.46
N PHE A 327 22.02 1.22 11.44
CA PHE A 327 20.71 0.56 11.46
C PHE A 327 19.92 0.90 12.73
N LYS A 328 20.60 0.95 13.88
CA LYS A 328 20.02 1.41 15.15
C LYS A 328 19.48 2.83 15.04
N GLU A 329 20.20 3.73 14.38
CA GLU A 329 19.71 5.10 14.11
C GLU A 329 18.46 5.11 13.22
N VAL A 330 18.42 4.31 12.14
CA VAL A 330 17.23 4.14 11.29
C VAL A 330 16.02 3.73 12.13
N VAL A 331 16.18 2.72 12.98
CA VAL A 331 15.11 2.23 13.86
C VAL A 331 14.66 3.30 14.86
N GLN A 332 15.59 4.06 15.46
CA GLN A 332 15.25 5.16 16.37
C GLN A 332 14.44 6.27 15.71
N LEU A 333 14.75 6.59 14.44
CA LEU A 333 13.99 7.57 13.66
C LEU A 333 12.58 7.06 13.35
N LEU A 334 12.40 5.77 13.05
CA LEU A 334 11.09 5.18 12.79
C LEU A 334 10.16 5.12 14.01
N TYR A 335 10.71 5.20 15.23
CA TYR A 335 9.94 5.35 16.47
C TYR A 335 9.54 6.80 16.78
N LYS A 336 9.93 7.77 15.95
CA LYS A 336 9.45 9.14 16.10
C LYS A 336 7.99 9.21 15.68
N PRO A 337 7.13 10.00 16.36
CA PRO A 337 5.73 10.16 15.97
C PRO A 337 5.55 10.53 14.51
N ARG A 338 6.43 11.39 13.98
CA ARG A 338 6.39 11.85 12.60
C ARG A 338 6.61 10.74 11.57
N ALA A 339 7.39 9.71 11.91
CA ALA A 339 7.55 8.54 11.04
C ALA A 339 6.23 7.79 10.85
N GLY A 340 5.34 7.75 11.86
CA GLY A 340 4.04 7.11 11.72
C GLY A 340 3.11 7.80 10.73
N GLU A 341 3.28 9.11 10.53
CA GLU A 341 2.52 9.90 9.56
C GLU A 341 3.09 9.78 8.14
N LEU A 342 4.42 9.93 8.02
CA LEU A 342 5.11 9.98 6.73
C LEU A 342 5.43 8.59 6.16
N LEU A 343 5.76 7.63 7.02
CA LEU A 343 6.31 6.32 6.69
C LEU A 343 5.56 5.20 7.44
N PRO A 344 4.23 5.10 7.23
CA PRO A 344 3.37 4.25 8.05
C PRO A 344 3.76 2.77 8.02
N CYS A 345 4.21 2.23 6.88
CA CYS A 345 4.52 0.80 6.77
C CYS A 345 5.76 0.43 7.57
N SER A 346 6.86 1.17 7.38
CA SER A 346 8.13 0.92 8.08
C SER A 346 8.04 1.26 9.57
N SER A 347 7.29 2.30 9.94
CA SER A 347 7.03 2.63 11.34
C SER A 347 6.21 1.54 12.06
N VAL A 348 5.13 1.05 11.42
CA VAL A 348 4.35 -0.09 11.94
C VAL A 348 5.21 -1.35 12.02
N PHE A 349 6.03 -1.61 11.01
CA PHE A 349 6.93 -2.75 10.99
C PHE A 349 7.91 -2.71 12.17
N ALA A 350 8.59 -1.57 12.36
CA ALA A 350 9.50 -1.36 13.49
C ALA A 350 8.80 -1.50 14.84
N ALA A 351 7.57 -0.99 14.99
CA ALA A 351 6.77 -1.13 16.21
C ALA A 351 6.31 -2.57 16.49
N SER A 352 6.01 -3.34 15.44
CA SER A 352 5.55 -4.72 15.54
C SER A 352 6.68 -5.67 15.92
N HIS A 353 7.88 -5.43 15.40
CA HIS A 353 9.07 -6.20 15.72
C HIS A 353 9.91 -5.52 16.80
N PHE A 354 9.30 -4.67 17.63
CA PHE A 354 10.03 -3.95 18.68
C PHE A 354 10.81 -4.90 19.58
N GLU A 355 10.25 -6.01 20.03
CA GLU A 355 10.99 -6.91 20.93
C GLU A 355 12.18 -7.56 20.22
N GLU A 356 11.99 -8.04 18.99
CA GLU A 356 13.05 -8.64 18.18
C GLU A 356 14.13 -7.64 17.80
N ILE A 357 13.76 -6.42 17.41
CA ILE A 357 14.70 -5.36 17.04
C ILE A 357 15.34 -4.76 18.28
N PHE A 358 14.55 -4.36 19.27
CA PHE A 358 15.03 -3.60 20.42
C PHE A 358 15.85 -4.44 21.39
N LEU A 359 15.43 -5.67 21.69
CA LEU A 359 16.24 -6.54 22.55
C LEU A 359 17.57 -6.87 21.86
N THR A 360 17.55 -7.14 20.57
CA THR A 360 18.74 -7.42 19.75
C THR A 360 19.67 -6.21 19.59
N VAL A 361 19.11 -5.02 19.37
CA VAL A 361 19.86 -3.80 19.00
C VAL A 361 20.25 -2.95 20.21
N PHE A 362 19.60 -3.13 21.36
CA PHE A 362 19.80 -2.28 22.54
C PHE A 362 20.18 -3.04 23.81
N GLN A 363 20.37 -4.38 23.76
CA GLN A 363 20.95 -5.12 24.88
C GLN A 363 22.42 -4.76 25.15
N ASP A 364 23.16 -4.28 24.13
CA ASP A 364 24.56 -3.86 24.25
C ASP A 364 24.75 -2.44 24.81
N ALA A 365 23.66 -1.66 24.92
CA ALA A 365 23.73 -0.49 25.77
C ALA A 365 23.73 -1.00 27.21
N GLU A 366 24.82 -0.77 27.95
CA GLU A 366 24.86 -0.83 29.40
C GLU A 366 23.67 -0.04 30.00
N LEU A 367 22.53 -0.70 30.09
CA LEU A 367 21.57 -0.57 31.16
C LEU A 367 21.98 -1.46 32.34
N LYS A 368 23.29 -1.78 32.43
CA LYS A 368 23.98 -1.78 33.71
C LYS A 368 23.94 -0.34 34.23
N LEU A 369 22.81 0.01 34.84
CA LEU A 369 22.82 0.91 35.98
C LEU A 369 24.02 0.52 36.84
N VAL A 370 24.91 1.47 37.06
CA VAL A 370 25.90 1.46 38.13
C VAL A 370 25.15 1.08 39.41
N VAL A 371 25.22 -0.20 39.76
CA VAL A 371 24.85 -0.75 41.06
C VAL A 371 26.06 -1.52 41.55
N ASP A 372 27.13 -0.76 41.76
CA ASP A 372 28.22 -0.98 42.71
C ASP A 372 28.65 0.47 43.01
N GLY A 373 28.28 1.10 44.12
CA GLY A 373 28.41 0.61 45.49
C GLY A 373 29.51 1.46 46.11
N ASP A 374 29.14 2.58 46.76
CA ASP A 374 29.73 3.01 48.04
C ASP A 374 29.08 4.30 48.54
N ASN A 375 28.32 4.12 49.62
CA ASN A 375 28.13 4.94 50.81
C ASN A 375 28.10 6.49 50.77
N GLU A 376 27.08 6.96 51.50
CA GLU A 376 26.96 8.23 52.22
C GLU A 376 26.32 9.43 51.52
N THR A 377 25.02 9.54 51.82
CA THR A 377 24.26 10.76 52.17
C THR A 377 23.85 11.74 51.07
N THR A 378 22.56 12.07 51.13
CA THR A 378 21.85 13.23 50.54
C THR A 378 21.37 13.18 49.08
N HIS A 379 20.11 13.62 48.93
CA HIS A 379 19.37 14.02 47.73
C HIS A 379 19.24 13.03 46.56
N THR A 380 18.08 12.36 46.53
CA THR A 380 17.51 11.66 45.39
C THR A 380 17.45 12.53 44.13
N PRO A 381 18.11 12.15 43.02
CA PRO A 381 17.73 12.61 41.70
C PRO A 381 16.69 11.64 41.12
N LYS A 382 15.47 12.14 40.89
CA LYS A 382 14.48 11.50 40.01
C LYS A 382 15.02 11.52 38.59
N ASN A 383 15.50 10.41 38.06
CA ASN A 383 15.66 10.23 36.62
C ASN A 383 15.53 8.75 36.23
N MET A 384 14.28 8.34 35.97
CA MET A 384 14.00 7.19 35.11
C MET A 384 12.77 7.49 34.20
N PRO A 385 12.87 8.39 33.20
CA PRO A 385 11.71 8.73 32.34
C PRO A 385 11.74 8.06 30.96
N TYR A 386 12.86 7.52 30.48
CA TYR A 386 13.02 7.26 29.05
C TYR A 386 12.42 5.93 28.55
N GLN A 387 12.59 4.83 29.28
CA GLN A 387 12.01 3.53 28.89
C GLN A 387 10.48 3.49 29.04
N MET A 388 9.97 4.13 30.09
CA MET A 388 8.52 4.22 30.33
C MET A 388 7.87 5.11 29.28
N LYS A 389 8.46 6.28 28.98
CA LYS A 389 7.97 7.15 27.91
C LYS A 389 8.10 6.52 26.52
N MET A 390 9.11 5.67 26.27
CA MET A 390 9.22 4.95 25.00
C MET A 390 8.21 3.81 24.88
N ARG A 391 7.95 3.04 25.94
CA ARG A 391 6.83 2.09 25.98
C ARG A 391 5.48 2.77 25.83
N ASP A 392 5.27 3.92 26.48
CA ASP A 392 4.04 4.70 26.37
C ASP A 392 3.89 5.26 24.96
N ASN A 393 4.95 5.81 24.35
CA ASN A 393 4.96 6.24 22.95
C ASN A 393 4.72 5.06 21.99
N ILE A 394 5.22 3.86 22.28
CA ILE A 394 4.96 2.66 21.47
C ILE A 394 3.52 2.18 21.64
N GLN A 395 2.97 2.25 22.86
CA GLN A 395 1.58 1.91 23.13
C GLN A 395 0.65 2.93 22.45
N GLU A 396 1.05 4.20 22.44
CA GLU A 396 0.41 5.30 21.73
C GLU A 396 0.54 5.13 20.21
N MET A 397 1.71 4.79 19.65
CA MET A 397 1.89 4.49 18.23
C MET A 397 1.12 3.23 17.83
N LYS A 398 1.13 2.17 18.63
CA LYS A 398 0.29 1.00 18.42
C LYS A 398 -1.18 1.40 18.44
N MET A 399 -1.61 2.28 19.36
CA MET A 399 -2.97 2.82 19.36
C MET A 399 -3.26 3.68 18.13
N ILE A 400 -2.37 4.60 17.72
CA ILE A 400 -2.54 5.51 16.58
C ILE A 400 -2.56 4.70 15.29
N CYS A 401 -1.64 3.78 15.07
CA CYS A 401 -1.62 2.89 13.91
C CYS A 401 -2.83 1.95 13.92
N THR A 402 -3.22 1.40 15.07
CA THR A 402 -4.45 0.60 15.19
C THR A 402 -5.67 1.46 14.94
N THR A 403 -5.70 2.72 15.36
CA THR A 403 -6.82 3.64 15.19
C THR A 403 -6.89 4.16 13.76
N GLN A 404 -5.77 4.46 13.09
CA GLN A 404 -5.68 4.83 11.68
C GLN A 404 -6.02 3.65 10.77
N THR A 405 -5.57 2.44 11.13
CA THR A 405 -5.95 1.20 10.45
C THR A 405 -7.44 0.93 10.67
N LEU A 406 -7.97 1.01 11.90
CA LEU A 406 -9.39 0.84 12.20
C LEU A 406 -10.26 1.97 11.62
N THR A 407 -9.82 3.22 11.52
CA THR A 407 -10.58 4.29 10.86
C THR A 407 -10.51 4.20 9.34
N LYS A 408 -9.45 3.62 8.77
CA LYS A 408 -9.40 3.21 7.35
C LYS A 408 -10.20 1.92 7.07
N THR A 409 -10.45 1.06 8.06
CA THR A 409 -11.02 -0.29 7.86
C THR A 409 -12.40 -0.54 8.52
N LEU A 410 -12.85 0.31 9.46
CA LEU A 410 -14.15 0.21 10.15
C LEU A 410 -14.93 1.53 10.09
N TRP A 411 -15.96 1.52 9.26
CA TRP A 411 -17.21 2.27 9.45
C TRP A 411 -18.39 1.32 9.14
N PRO A 412 -19.61 1.68 9.57
CA PRO A 412 -20.29 1.07 10.69
C PRO A 412 -20.83 -0.32 10.34
N GLN A 413 -20.90 -1.21 11.33
CA GLN A 413 -21.70 -2.41 11.20
C GLN A 413 -23.16 -2.02 10.91
N VAL A 414 -23.61 -2.34 9.70
CA VAL A 414 -25.04 -2.40 9.37
C VAL A 414 -25.51 -3.76 9.89
N GLU A 415 -26.33 -3.73 10.94
CA GLU A 415 -27.15 -4.89 11.29
C GLU A 415 -28.11 -5.14 10.13
N VAL A 416 -27.84 -6.20 9.37
CA VAL A 416 -28.82 -6.77 8.44
C VAL A 416 -29.73 -7.64 9.28
N SER A 417 -30.91 -7.12 9.62
CA SER A 417 -31.99 -7.91 10.21
C SER A 417 -32.49 -8.91 9.16
N CYS A 418 -32.08 -10.17 9.29
CA CYS A 418 -32.67 -11.30 8.57
C CYS A 418 -33.52 -12.10 9.57
N PRO A 419 -34.81 -12.35 9.30
CA PRO A 419 -35.71 -13.00 10.27
C PRO A 419 -35.59 -14.53 10.15
N CYS A 420 -34.50 -15.09 10.68
CA CYS A 420 -34.37 -16.53 10.89
C CYS A 420 -33.67 -16.77 12.24
N GLN A 421 -34.45 -17.05 13.29
CA GLN A 421 -33.91 -17.41 14.60
C GLN A 421 -33.21 -18.76 14.54
N MET A 422 -31.90 -18.78 14.79
CA MET A 422 -31.23 -19.96 15.33
C MET A 422 -30.14 -19.49 16.31
N ARG A 423 -30.38 -19.71 17.61
CA ARG A 423 -29.43 -19.39 18.68
C ARG A 423 -28.31 -20.43 18.69
N ILE A 424 -27.08 -20.00 18.41
CA ILE A 424 -25.88 -20.71 18.85
C ILE A 424 -25.19 -19.83 19.88
N ALA A 425 -25.11 -20.31 21.12
CA ALA A 425 -24.32 -19.67 22.16
C ALA A 425 -22.85 -20.04 21.96
N VAL A 426 -21.99 -19.05 21.75
CA VAL A 426 -20.53 -19.22 21.80
C VAL A 426 -19.94 -18.22 22.79
N THR A 427 -19.18 -18.75 23.74
CA THR A 427 -18.67 -18.10 24.95
C THR A 427 -17.57 -17.05 24.65
N PRO A 428 -17.42 -15.94 25.41
CA PRO A 428 -16.62 -14.77 24.98
C PRO A 428 -15.10 -14.87 25.14
N ILE A 429 -14.52 -16.01 25.54
CA ILE A 429 -13.10 -16.09 25.91
C ILE A 429 -12.18 -16.42 24.72
N TRP A 430 -12.73 -16.89 23.60
CA TRP A 430 -11.94 -17.29 22.44
C TRP A 430 -11.58 -16.16 21.45
N ASN A 431 -12.31 -15.04 21.46
CA ASN A 431 -12.10 -13.97 20.47
C ASN A 431 -10.88 -13.07 20.77
N ARG A 432 -10.33 -13.09 21.99
CA ARG A 432 -9.26 -12.16 22.37
C ARG A 432 -7.84 -12.67 22.10
N MET A 433 -7.65 -13.99 21.90
CA MET A 433 -6.33 -14.56 21.58
C MET A 433 -6.12 -14.87 20.09
N MET A 434 -7.18 -15.14 19.33
CA MET A 434 -7.06 -15.52 17.91
C MET A 434 -6.87 -14.35 16.95
N LEU A 435 -7.32 -13.14 17.31
CA LEU A 435 -7.14 -11.95 16.46
C LEU A 435 -5.71 -11.42 16.46
N THR A 436 -4.85 -11.90 17.35
CA THR A 436 -3.45 -11.45 17.46
C THR A 436 -2.47 -12.33 16.67
N TYR A 437 -2.88 -13.50 16.17
CA TYR A 437 -1.93 -14.52 15.70
C TYR A 437 -2.16 -15.04 14.27
N LEU A 438 -3.16 -14.55 13.54
CA LEU A 438 -3.37 -14.97 12.16
C LEU A 438 -3.29 -13.80 11.19
N ASN A 439 -2.34 -13.93 10.26
CA ASN A 439 -2.17 -13.12 9.07
C ASN A 439 -3.53 -12.95 8.35
N GLN A 440 -3.93 -11.72 8.01
CA GLN A 440 -5.27 -11.41 7.45
C GLN A 440 -5.59 -12.22 6.19
N ASP A 441 -4.58 -12.59 5.40
CA ASP A 441 -4.73 -13.45 4.22
C ASP A 441 -5.25 -14.86 4.57
N ARG A 442 -4.86 -15.43 5.72
CA ARG A 442 -5.36 -16.73 6.18
C ARG A 442 -6.81 -16.68 6.65
N ILE A 443 -7.26 -15.54 7.17
CA ILE A 443 -8.65 -15.37 7.62
C ILE A 443 -9.57 -15.33 6.40
N LEU A 444 -9.17 -14.65 5.32
CA LEU A 444 -9.91 -14.64 4.06
C LEU A 444 -9.99 -16.04 3.43
N ASP A 445 -8.89 -16.80 3.41
CA ASP A 445 -8.89 -18.17 2.90
C ASP A 445 -9.78 -19.11 3.75
N ILE A 446 -9.75 -18.98 5.08
CA ILE A 446 -10.59 -19.79 5.98
C ILE A 446 -12.08 -19.44 5.81
N VAL A 447 -12.40 -18.15 5.71
CA VAL A 447 -13.78 -17.68 5.50
C VAL A 447 -14.30 -18.09 4.13
N GLN A 448 -13.47 -17.98 3.09
CA GLN A 448 -13.82 -18.42 1.73
C GLN A 448 -14.02 -19.93 1.67
N THR A 449 -13.13 -20.72 2.26
CA THR A 449 -13.26 -22.19 2.32
C THR A 449 -14.51 -22.60 3.11
N HIS A 450 -14.84 -21.90 4.20
CA HIS A 450 -16.05 -22.17 4.97
C HIS A 450 -17.33 -21.81 4.21
N LEU A 451 -17.33 -20.72 3.45
CA LEU A 451 -18.44 -20.33 2.58
C LEU A 451 -18.63 -21.32 1.42
N GLU A 452 -17.55 -21.80 0.80
CA GLU A 452 -17.61 -22.80 -0.28
C GLU A 452 -18.16 -24.14 0.24
N MET A 453 -17.80 -24.56 1.46
CA MET A 453 -18.38 -25.76 2.09
C MET A 453 -19.87 -25.61 2.42
N GLN A 454 -20.29 -24.43 2.90
CA GLN A 454 -21.71 -24.13 3.18
C GLN A 454 -22.55 -24.12 1.90
N ILE A 455 -22.01 -23.57 0.80
CA ILE A 455 -22.67 -23.55 -0.51
C ILE A 455 -22.82 -24.96 -1.07
N CYS A 456 -21.78 -25.81 -0.98
CA CYS A 456 -21.85 -27.21 -1.38
C CYS A 456 -22.86 -28.01 -0.54
N HIS A 457 -22.97 -27.72 0.77
CA HIS A 457 -23.93 -28.39 1.64
C HIS A 457 -25.38 -28.00 1.33
N ILE A 458 -25.63 -26.74 0.97
CA ILE A 458 -26.95 -26.24 0.55
C ILE A 458 -27.33 -26.80 -0.83
N GLN A 459 -26.38 -26.93 -1.75
CA GLN A 459 -26.61 -27.52 -3.07
C GLN A 459 -26.84 -29.03 -3.04
N GLY A 460 -26.25 -29.73 -2.06
CA GLY A 460 -26.47 -31.17 -1.83
C GLY A 460 -27.80 -31.54 -1.16
N GLN A 461 -28.59 -30.56 -0.70
CA GLN A 461 -29.88 -30.78 -0.03
C GLN A 461 -31.11 -30.37 -0.85
N LEU A 462 -30.93 -29.90 -2.09
CA LEU A 462 -32.04 -29.65 -3.00
C LEU A 462 -32.54 -30.99 -3.60
N PRO A 463 -33.82 -31.38 -3.41
CA PRO A 463 -34.35 -32.58 -4.02
C PRO A 463 -34.36 -32.44 -5.54
N SER A 464 -33.86 -33.46 -6.24
CA SER A 464 -33.91 -33.56 -7.69
C SER A 464 -35.36 -33.48 -8.18
N LEU A 465 -35.75 -32.36 -8.78
CA LEU A 465 -36.98 -32.27 -9.56
C LEU A 465 -36.81 -33.19 -10.78
N GLY A 466 -37.53 -34.31 -10.78
CA GLY A 466 -37.59 -35.25 -11.88
C GLY A 466 -38.17 -34.62 -13.16
N PRO A 467 -38.00 -35.29 -14.32
CA PRO A 467 -38.37 -34.72 -15.60
C PRO A 467 -39.89 -34.68 -15.76
N THR A 468 -40.44 -33.50 -16.02
CA THR A 468 -41.83 -33.34 -16.49
C THR A 468 -41.94 -33.71 -17.97
N PRO A 469 -43.09 -34.26 -18.42
CA PRO A 469 -43.22 -34.91 -19.71
C PRO A 469 -43.45 -33.92 -20.85
N GLN A 470 -42.95 -34.30 -22.04
CA GLN A 470 -43.18 -33.62 -23.31
C GLN A 470 -44.67 -33.65 -23.67
N ALA A 471 -45.27 -32.46 -23.83
CA ALA A 471 -46.57 -32.30 -24.44
C ALA A 471 -46.42 -32.22 -25.97
N HIS A 472 -46.97 -33.21 -26.66
CA HIS A 472 -47.24 -33.18 -28.09
C HIS A 472 -48.30 -32.12 -28.39
N HIS A 473 -48.00 -31.20 -29.30
CA HIS A 473 -49.01 -30.45 -30.06
C HIS A 473 -48.83 -30.72 -31.56
N HIS A 474 -49.75 -31.53 -32.06
CA HIS A 474 -50.25 -31.65 -33.42
C HIS A 474 -51.72 -31.16 -33.29
N VAL A 475 -52.40 -30.43 -34.18
CA VAL A 475 -52.32 -30.14 -35.63
C VAL A 475 -53.14 -28.83 -35.84
N LEU A 476 -53.02 -28.18 -37.01
CA LEU A 476 -54.00 -27.26 -37.66
C LEU A 476 -54.93 -26.40 -36.78
#